data_AF-A0A0C1MQU5-F1
#
_entry.id   AF-A0A0C1MQU5-F1
#
_cell.length_a   1.000
_cell.length_b   1.000
_cell.length_c   1.000
_cell.angle_alpha   90.00
_cell.angle_beta   90.00
_cell.angle_gamma   90.00
#
_symmetry.space_group_name_H-M   'P 1'
#
loop_
_entity.id
_entity.type
_entity.pdbx_description
1 polymer ?
#
loop_
_entity_poly.entity_id
_entity_poly.type
_entity_poly.pdbx_seq_one_letter_code
_entity_poly.pdbx_strand_id
1 'polypeptide(L)' 'MNSINTNEKKLIAAWLFCVLCWGNLALLMLFSPLPILEVTSLCFAVVVTQITIYLTKKVGESNPVVASVYKSLLGD' A
#
# COMPACT_ATOMS: atom_id res chain seq x y z
N MET A 1 -18.45 -9.61 -15.41
CA MET A 1 -17.02 -9.76 -15.74
C MET A 1 -16.21 -8.47 -15.69
N ASN A 2 -16.74 -7.29 -16.07
CA ASN A 2 -15.96 -6.03 -16.07
C ASN A 2 -15.58 -5.47 -14.67
N SER A 3 -16.32 -5.80 -13.61
CA SER A 3 -16.05 -5.27 -12.26
C SER A 3 -14.80 -5.88 -11.62
N ILE A 4 -14.55 -7.16 -11.84
CA ILE A 4 -13.42 -7.91 -11.23
C ILE A 4 -12.09 -7.35 -11.74
N ASN A 5 -11.96 -7.19 -13.07
CA ASN A 5 -10.75 -6.68 -13.71
C ASN A 5 -10.46 -5.20 -13.35
N THR A 6 -11.51 -4.42 -13.05
CA THR A 6 -11.37 -3.02 -12.61
C THR A 6 -10.84 -2.93 -11.17
N ASN A 7 -11.19 -3.88 -10.31
CA ASN A 7 -10.75 -3.90 -8.91
C ASN A 7 -9.27 -4.29 -8.78
N GLU A 8 -8.77 -5.22 -9.60
CA GLU A 8 -7.36 -5.60 -9.62
C GLU A 8 -6.44 -4.45 -10.05
N LYS A 9 -6.82 -3.71 -11.11
CA LYS A 9 -6.03 -2.54 -11.57
C LYS A 9 -5.93 -1.45 -10.51
N LYS A 10 -7.04 -1.19 -9.79
CA LYS A 10 -7.06 -0.24 -8.66
C LYS A 10 -6.16 -0.71 -7.52
N LEU A 11 -6.15 -2.01 -7.25
CA LEU A 11 -5.29 -2.59 -6.22
C LEU A 11 -3.80 -2.45 -6.58
N ILE A 12 -3.42 -2.73 -7.82
CA ILE A 12 -2.05 -2.54 -8.32
C ILE A 12 -1.65 -1.06 -8.23
N ALA A 13 -2.53 -0.14 -8.63
CA ALA A 13 -2.27 1.29 -8.51
C ALA A 13 -2.09 1.73 -7.04
N ALA A 14 -2.87 1.18 -6.11
CA ALA A 14 -2.73 1.46 -4.68
C ALA A 14 -1.39 0.97 -4.12
N TRP A 15 -0.95 -0.24 -4.50
CA TRP A 15 0.36 -0.77 -4.11
C TRP A 15 1.52 0.01 -4.72
N LEU A 16 1.42 0.44 -5.99
CA LEU A 16 2.40 1.32 -6.61
C LEU A 16 2.52 2.65 -5.85
N PHE A 17 1.38 3.26 -5.51
CA PHE A 17 1.36 4.50 -4.71
C PHE A 17 1.97 4.29 -3.32
N CYS A 18 1.70 3.15 -2.66
CA CYS A 18 2.30 2.79 -1.39
C CYS A 18 3.83 2.71 -1.49
N VAL A 19 4.36 2.00 -2.50
CA VAL A 19 5.81 1.92 -2.74
C VAL A 19 6.43 3.29 -3.00
N LEU A 20 5.75 4.16 -3.75
CA LEU A 20 6.21 5.53 -3.98
C LEU A 20 6.24 6.37 -2.69
N CYS A 21 5.27 6.18 -1.77
CA CYS A 21 5.26 6.86 -0.48
C CYS A 21 6.46 6.44 0.39
N TRP A 22 6.77 5.15 0.42
CA TRP A 22 7.95 4.64 1.12
C TRP A 22 9.25 5.09 0.46
N GLY A 23 9.31 5.14 -0.88
CA GLY A 23 10.44 5.70 -1.61
C GLY A 23 10.66 7.18 -1.29
N ASN A 24 9.58 7.98 -1.25
CA ASN A 24 9.63 9.38 -0.85
C ASN A 24 10.14 9.55 0.59
N LEU A 25 9.66 8.73 1.52
CA LEU A 25 10.15 8.72 2.90
C LEU A 25 11.66 8.41 2.98
N ALA A 26 12.12 7.39 2.24
CA ALA A 26 13.54 7.02 2.21
C ALA A 26 14.41 8.16 1.66
N LEU A 27 13.96 8.85 0.61
CA LEU A 27 14.62 10.04 0.09
C LEU A 27 14.63 11.18 1.10
N LEU A 28 13.51 11.41 1.80
CA LEU A 28 13.41 12.40 2.87
C LEU A 28 14.41 12.14 3.99
N MET A 29 14.52 10.90 4.48
CA MET A 29 15.48 10.56 5.53
C MET A 29 16.95 10.66 5.07
N LEU A 30 17.23 10.52 3.77
CA LEU A 30 18.58 10.65 3.23
C LEU A 30 19.01 12.11 3.03
N PHE A 31 18.08 13.00 2.69
CA PHE A 31 18.42 14.35 2.23
C PHE A 31 17.86 15.50 3.08
N SER A 32 16.88 15.25 3.96
CA SER A 32 16.24 16.29 4.77
C SER A 32 16.96 16.51 6.09
N PRO A 33 17.27 17.75 6.47
CA PRO A 33 17.73 18.08 7.82
C PRO A 33 16.57 18.38 8.79
N LEU A 34 15.32 18.17 8.38
CA LEU A 34 14.12 18.52 9.15
C LEU A 34 13.40 17.26 9.69
N PRO A 35 13.60 16.90 10.98
CA PRO A 35 13.01 15.69 11.55
C PRO A 35 11.48 15.68 11.53
N ILE A 36 10.84 16.85 11.61
CA ILE A 36 9.38 16.93 11.58
C ILE A 36 8.80 16.51 10.23
N LEU A 37 9.51 16.76 9.13
CA LEU A 37 9.12 16.30 7.79
C LEU A 37 9.27 14.78 7.67
N GLU A 38 10.31 14.20 8.27
CA GLU A 38 10.52 12.75 8.28
C GLU A 38 9.41 12.04 9.06
N VAL A 39 9.10 12.51 10.27
CA VAL A 39 8.06 11.92 11.13
C VAL A 39 6.69 12.02 10.47
N THR A 40 6.34 13.18 9.90
CA THR A 40 5.05 13.36 9.21
C THR A 40 4.95 12.49 7.96
N SER A 41 6.02 12.38 7.17
CA SER A 41 6.07 11.49 6.00
C SER A 41 6.01 10.01 6.39
N LEU A 42 6.62 9.62 7.53
CA LEU A 42 6.53 8.26 8.06
C LEU A 42 5.10 7.92 8.45
N CYS A 43 4.43 8.80 9.19
CA CYS A 43 3.01 8.63 9.54
C CYS A 43 2.14 8.49 8.30
N PHE A 44 2.38 9.31 7.27
CA PHE A 44 1.66 9.22 6.00
C PHE A 44 1.87 7.87 5.30
N ALA A 45 3.12 7.41 5.17
CA ALA A 45 3.45 6.12 4.55
C ALA A 45 2.79 4.95 5.28
N VAL A 46 2.76 4.98 6.62
CA VAL A 46 2.08 3.96 7.45
C VAL A 46 0.58 3.96 7.18
N VAL A 47 -0.08 5.13 7.17
CA VAL A 47 -1.52 5.22 6.89
C VAL A 47 -1.86 4.69 5.50
N VAL A 48 -1.09 5.07 4.47
CA VAL A 48 -1.26 4.56 3.10
C VAL A 48 -1.10 3.04 3.05
N THR A 49 -0.13 2.50 3.79
CA THR A 49 0.09 1.04 3.88
C THR A 49 -1.12 0.34 4.47
N GLN A 50 -1.67 0.85 5.59
CA GLN A 50 -2.86 0.27 6.23
C GLN A 50 -4.09 0.30 5.30
N ILE A 51 -4.32 1.41 4.59
CA ILE A 51 -5.40 1.52 3.62
C ILE A 51 -5.21 0.51 2.47
N THR A 52 -3.99 0.38 1.97
CA THR A 52 -3.68 -0.55 0.87
C THR A 52 -3.89 -2.00 1.28
N ILE A 53 -3.50 -2.37 2.50
CA ILE A 53 -3.75 -3.70 3.07
C ILE A 53 -5.25 -3.96 3.21
N TYR A 54 -6.02 -2.98 3.72
CA TYR A 54 -7.48 -3.10 3.82
C TYR A 54 -8.15 -3.31 2.46
N LEU A 55 -7.73 -2.56 1.44
CA LEU A 55 -8.21 -2.75 0.06
C LEU A 55 -7.84 -4.13 -0.48
N THR A 56 -6.63 -4.61 -0.18
CA THR A 56 -6.18 -5.96 -0.56
C THR A 56 -7.07 -7.04 0.05
N LYS A 57 -7.43 -6.91 1.34
CA LYS A 57 -8.38 -7.81 2.01
C LYS A 57 -9.73 -7.84 1.29
N LYS A 58 -10.32 -6.66 1.06
CA LYS A 58 -11.64 -6.52 0.46
C LYS A 58 -11.70 -7.06 -0.98
N VAL A 59 -10.63 -6.89 -1.75
CA VAL A 59 -10.54 -7.47 -3.10
C VAL A 59 -10.29 -8.98 -3.03
N GLY A 60 -9.52 -9.46 -2.05
CA GLY A 60 -9.28 -10.88 -1.79
C GLY A 60 -10.55 -11.68 -1.50
N GLU A 61 -11.54 -11.10 -0.82
CA GLU A 61 -12.86 -11.73 -0.60
C GLU A 61 -13.57 -12.10 -1.91
N SER A 62 -13.29 -11.38 -3.00
CA SER A 62 -13.86 -11.62 -4.33
C SER A 62 -12.92 -12.32 -5.30
N ASN A 63 -11.64 -12.48 -4.95
CA ASN A 63 -10.61 -12.99 -5.86
C ASN A 63 -9.60 -13.90 -5.12
N PRO A 64 -9.58 -15.21 -5.45
CA PRO A 64 -8.75 -16.18 -4.74
C PRO A 64 -7.24 -15.94 -4.91
N VAL A 65 -6.80 -15.34 -6.03
CA VAL A 65 -5.38 -15.00 -6.26
C VAL A 65 -4.96 -13.89 -5.30
N VAL A 66 -5.77 -12.84 -5.20
CA VAL A 66 -5.50 -11.72 -4.28
C VAL A 66 -5.61 -12.15 -2.82
N ALA A 67 -6.53 -13.07 -2.50
CA ALA A 67 -6.63 -13.66 -1.17
C ALA A 67 -5.34 -14.41 -0.77
N SER A 68 -4.74 -15.15 -1.71
CA SER A 68 -3.45 -15.81 -1.48
C SER A 68 -2.35 -14.80 -1.16
N VAL A 69 -2.29 -13.70 -1.91
CA VAL A 69 -1.31 -12.61 -1.68
C VAL A 69 -1.53 -11.97 -0.32
N TYR A 70 -2.78 -11.69 0.05
CA TYR A 70 -3.13 -11.14 1.37
C TYR A 70 -2.68 -12.07 2.51
N LYS A 71 -2.93 -13.38 2.41
CA LYS A 71 -2.46 -14.37 3.38
C LYS A 71 -0.94 -14.41 3.49
N SER A 72 -0.23 -14.40 2.36
CA SER A 72 1.24 -14.34 2.36
C SER A 72 1.80 -13.07 2.99
N LEU A 73 1.10 -11.94 2.85
CA LEU A 73 1.53 -10.66 3.42
C LEU A 73 1.34 -10.56 4.94
N LEU A 74 0.32 -11.23 5.49
CA LEU A 74 -0.07 -11.07 6.90
C LEU A 74 0.04 -12.34 7.75
N GLY A 75 0.30 -13.51 7.14
CA GLY A 75 0.57 -14.76 7.85
C GLY A 75 -0.65 -15.52 8.36
N ASP A 76 -1.83 -15.31 7.75
CA ASP A 76 -3.09 -16.02 8.08
C ASP A 76 -3.22 -17.40 7.40
#